data_AF-A0A9P8F1B8-F1
#
_entry.id   AF-A0A9P8F1B8-F1
#
_cell.length_a   1.000
_cell.length_b   1.000
_cell.length_c   1.000
_cell.angle_alpha   90.00
_cell.angle_beta   90.00
_cell.angle_gamma   90.00
#
_symmetry.space_group_name_H-M   'P 1'
#
loop_
_entity.id
_entity.type
_entity.pdbx_description
1 polymer ?
#
loop_
_entity_poly.entity_id
_entity_poly.type
_entity_poly.pdbx_seq_one_letter_code
_entity_poly.pdbx_strand_id
1 'polypeptide(L)' 'VAARNYYEVAANLGDPDALEEAAWCYMEGFGGPKDKFKAAQYLRLAEGAGRKSVGNSWIWKDKYSSPTK' A
#
# COMPACT_ATOMS: atom_id res chain seq x y z
N VAL A 1 -3.58 1.45 17.77
CA VAL A 1 -4.69 2.16 17.09
C VAL A 1 -4.12 3.47 16.58
N ALA A 2 -3.72 3.61 15.31
CA ALA A 2 -3.40 4.94 14.73
C ALA A 2 -2.89 4.84 13.30
N ALA A 3 -1.67 4.34 13.09
CA ALA A 3 -0.91 4.58 11.86
C ALA A 3 -1.68 4.24 10.59
N ARG A 4 -2.25 3.03 10.51
CA ARG A 4 -3.09 2.62 9.39
C ARG A 4 -4.28 3.54 9.12
N ASN A 5 -5.04 3.91 10.13
CA ASN A 5 -6.20 4.80 9.93
C ASN A 5 -5.77 6.19 9.48
N TYR A 6 -4.68 6.75 10.03
CA TYR A 6 -4.18 8.06 9.61
C TYR A 6 -3.74 8.03 8.14
N TYR A 7 -3.03 6.97 7.73
CA TYR A 7 -2.63 6.82 6.35
C TYR A 7 -3.78 6.48 5.40
N GLU A 8 -4.82 5.75 5.84
CA GLU A 8 -6.02 5.53 5.03
C GLU A 8 -6.81 6.83 4.81
N VAL A 9 -6.90 7.70 5.83
CA VAL A 9 -7.52 9.02 5.68
C VAL A 9 -6.69 9.92 4.76
N ALA A 10 -5.37 9.92 4.91
CA ALA A 10 -4.48 10.70 4.05
C ALA A 10 -4.40 10.15 2.61
N ALA A 11 -4.50 8.83 2.44
CA ALA A 11 -4.69 8.19 1.14
C ALA A 11 -6.00 8.63 0.47
N ASN A 12 -7.08 8.81 1.26
CA ASN A 12 -8.35 9.34 0.75
C ASN A 12 -8.26 10.82 0.36
N LEU A 13 -7.29 11.55 0.89
CA LEU A 13 -6.95 12.92 0.44
C LEU A 13 -6.15 12.91 -0.87
N GLY A 14 -5.83 11.74 -1.42
CA GLY A 14 -5.04 11.59 -2.64
C GLY A 14 -3.55 11.84 -2.42
N ASP A 15 -3.09 11.80 -1.18
CA ASP A 15 -1.70 11.99 -0.85
C ASP A 15 -0.91 10.70 -1.16
N PRO A 16 0.00 10.73 -2.14
CA PRO A 16 0.71 9.53 -2.54
C PRO A 16 1.78 9.11 -1.53
N ASP A 17 2.25 10.03 -0.68
CA ASP A 17 3.17 9.73 0.41
C ASP A 17 2.46 8.88 1.47
N ALA A 18 1.23 9.28 1.84
CA ALA A 18 0.39 8.50 2.73
C ALA A 18 0.03 7.10 2.20
N LEU A 19 -0.19 6.96 0.90
CA LEU A 19 -0.46 5.66 0.27
C LEU A 19 0.71 4.68 0.44
N GLU A 20 1.95 5.17 0.32
CA GLU A 20 3.14 4.34 0.53
C GLU A 20 3.32 3.96 2.01
N GLU A 21 3.14 4.91 2.92
CA GLU A 21 3.25 4.64 4.36
C GLU A 21 2.13 3.70 4.87
N ALA A 22 0.92 3.80 4.30
CA ALA A 22 -0.15 2.82 4.52
C ALA A 22 0.33 1.42 4.12
N ALA A 23 0.88 1.29 2.91
CA ALA A 23 1.37 0.02 2.41
C ALA A 23 2.51 -0.55 3.26
N TRP A 24 3.43 0.29 3.71
CA TRP A 24 4.50 -0.09 4.62
C TRP A 24 3.94 -0.62 5.95
N CYS A 25 2.92 0.04 6.50
CA CYS A 25 2.24 -0.44 7.71
C CYS A 25 1.61 -1.83 7.52
N TYR A 26 1.03 -2.12 6.35
CA TYR A 26 0.52 -3.45 6.03
C TYR A 26 1.63 -4.49 5.80
N MET A 27 2.79 -4.10 5.28
CA MET A 27 3.96 -4.99 5.15
C MET A 27 4.56 -5.36 6.51
N GLU A 28 4.74 -4.37 7.38
CA GLU A 28 5.32 -4.55 8.72
C GLU A 28 4.32 -5.10 9.74
N GLY A 29 3.02 -4.97 9.49
CA GLY A 29 2.00 -5.34 10.47
C GLY A 29 1.84 -4.31 11.58
N PHE A 30 2.14 -3.04 11.29
CA PHE A 30 1.90 -1.96 12.25
C PHE A 30 0.38 -1.79 12.43
N GLY A 31 -0.09 -1.99 13.66
CA GLY A 31 -1.50 -1.83 14.02
C GLY A 31 -2.44 -2.99 13.65
N GLY A 32 -1.93 -4.21 13.44
CA GLY A 32 -2.72 -5.40 13.06
C GLY A 32 -1.95 -6.42 12.21
N PRO A 33 -2.60 -7.44 11.62
CA PRO A 33 -1.90 -8.50 10.87
C PRO A 33 -1.17 -7.95 9.62
N LYS A 34 -0.11 -8.66 9.23
CA LYS A 34 0.68 -8.40 8.01
C LYS A 34 -0.11 -8.82 6.78
N ASP A 35 -0.39 -7.88 5.89
CA ASP A 35 -1.17 -8.11 4.67
C ASP A 35 -0.46 -7.55 3.44
N LYS A 36 0.43 -8.38 2.86
CA LYS A 36 1.21 -7.98 1.68
C LYS A 36 0.35 -7.72 0.45
N PHE A 37 -0.85 -8.31 0.37
CA PHE A 37 -1.81 -8.04 -0.69
C PHE A 37 -2.38 -6.62 -0.61
N LYS A 38 -2.85 -6.19 0.58
CA LYS A 38 -3.31 -4.81 0.78
C LYS A 38 -2.16 -3.82 0.56
N ALA A 39 -0.97 -4.12 1.05
CA ALA A 39 0.21 -3.31 0.79
C ALA A 39 0.46 -3.10 -0.72
N ALA A 40 0.39 -4.18 -1.51
CA ALA A 40 0.56 -4.10 -2.96
C ALA A 40 -0.55 -3.28 -3.64
N GLN A 41 -1.80 -3.33 -3.16
CA GLN A 41 -2.87 -2.45 -3.67
C GLN A 41 -2.59 -0.98 -3.40
N TYR A 42 -2.23 -0.62 -2.17
CA TYR A 42 -1.93 0.76 -1.79
C TYR A 42 -0.74 1.33 -2.57
N LEU A 43 0.31 0.52 -2.81
CA LEU A 43 1.45 0.93 -3.65
C LEU A 43 1.09 1.16 -5.12
N ARG A 44 0.12 0.40 -5.67
CA ARG A 44 -0.37 0.64 -7.03
C ARG A 44 -1.16 1.93 -7.14
N LEU A 45 -1.96 2.23 -6.12
CA LEU A 45 -2.65 3.51 -6.01
C LEU A 45 -1.64 4.66 -5.94
N ALA A 46 -0.56 4.52 -5.17
CA ALA A 46 0.51 5.51 -5.09
C ALA A 46 1.20 5.73 -6.46
N GLU A 47 1.49 4.65 -7.18
CA GLU A 47 2.02 4.69 -8.56
C GLU A 47 1.06 5.43 -9.51
N GLY A 48 -0.24 5.16 -9.41
CA GLY A 48 -1.28 5.83 -10.20
C GLY A 48 -1.42 7.32 -9.85
N ALA A 49 -1.16 7.71 -8.61
CA ALA A 49 -1.11 9.09 -8.15
C ALA A 49 0.19 9.82 -8.51
N GLY A 50 1.13 9.16 -9.21
CA GLY A 50 2.36 9.76 -9.74
C GLY A 50 3.61 9.53 -8.89
N ARG A 51 3.50 8.79 -7.78
CA ARG A 51 4.65 8.47 -6.93
C ARG A 51 5.18 7.09 -7.30
N LYS A 52 6.28 7.10 -8.05
CA LYS A 52 6.95 5.88 -8.51
C LYS A 52 8.00 5.44 -7.51
N SER A 53 7.62 4.56 -6.60
CA SER A 53 8.56 3.99 -5.64
C SER A 53 9.45 2.96 -6.35
N VAL A 54 10.68 3.38 -6.68
CA VAL A 54 11.71 2.53 -7.28
C VAL A 54 12.07 1.42 -6.30
N GLY A 55 11.64 0.18 -6.59
CA GLY A 55 11.88 -0.99 -5.73
C GLY A 55 10.63 -1.84 -5.45
N ASN A 56 9.44 -1.34 -5.79
CA ASN A 56 8.18 -2.04 -5.54
C ASN A 56 7.78 -3.03 -6.66
N SER A 57 8.70 -3.49 -7.50
CA SER A 57 8.42 -4.47 -8.57
C SER A 57 7.77 -5.77 -8.07
N TRP A 58 7.91 -6.08 -6.78
CA TRP A 58 7.26 -7.23 -6.15
C TRP A 58 5.72 -7.12 -6.12
N ILE A 59 5.14 -5.91 -6.19
CA ILE A 59 3.67 -5.70 -6.19
C ILE A 59 3.01 -6.29 -7.44
N TRP A 60 3.75 -6.45 -8.53
CA TRP A 60 3.27 -7.01 -9.80
C TRP A 60 3.51 -8.52 -9.92
N LYS A 61 4.14 -9.15 -8.93
CA LYS A 61 4.28 -10.61 -8.93
C LYS A 61 2.89 -11.25 -8.87
N ASP A 62 2.68 -12.33 -9.62
CA ASP A 62 1.38 -13.03 -9.72
C ASP A 62 0.74 -13.28 -8.36
N LYS A 63 1.55 -13.71 -7.38
CA LYS A 63 1.16 -13.95 -5.99
C LYS A 63 0.64 -12.73 -5.20
N TYR A 64 0.81 -11.51 -5.69
CA TYR A 64 0.33 -10.27 -5.07
C TYR A 64 -0.48 -9.39 -6.04
N SER A 65 -0.50 -9.79 -7.32
CA SER A 65 -1.11 -9.04 -8.41
C SER A 65 -2.49 -9.52 -8.80
N SER A 66 -2.76 -10.80 -8.56
CA SER A 66 -3.96 -11.46 -9.01
C SER A 66 -4.98 -11.51 -7.87
N PRO A 67 -6.07 -10.70 -7.88
CA PRO A 67 -7.34 -11.31 -7.56
C PRO A 67 -7.52 -12.39 -8.64
N THR A 68 -7.43 -13.65 -8.26
CA THR A 68 -7.72 -14.75 -9.18
C THR A 68 -9.00 -14.43 -9.95
N LYS A 69 -8.89 -14.53 -11.28
CA LYS A 69 -9.94 -14.47 -12.32
C LYS A 69 -11.39 -14.55 -11.82
#